data_AF-A0A1Y4W355-F1
#
_entry.id   AF-A0A1Y4W355-F1
#
_cell.length_a   1.000
_cell.length_b   1.000
_cell.length_c   1.000
_cell.angle_alpha   90.00
_cell.angle_beta   90.00
_cell.angle_gamma   90.00
#
_symmetry.space_group_name_H-M   'P 1'
#
loop_
_entity.id
_entity.type
_entity.pdbx_description
1 polymer ?
#
loop_
_entity_poly.entity_id
_entity_poly.type
_entity_poly.pdbx_seq_one_letter_code
_entity_poly.pdbx_strand_id
1 'polypeptide(L)'
;MRKIGDKIKNIPIIKKLNTYQWMPLIWWSILVAILPYISSLLHVSIVWREGILFMIINSLIAYHVGNLILKLKLKKWWLLLLPIIFCLAILPKFALYNLMFGLIYLIIEAFGLMNKNIYR
;
A
#
# COMPACT_ATOMS: atom_id res chain seq x y z
N MET A 1 6.70 4.56 26.60
CA MET A 1 6.24 3.27 26.00
C MET A 1 6.83 3.07 24.59
N ARG A 2 8.16 2.85 24.47
CA ARG A 2 8.82 2.38 23.24
C ARG A 2 9.36 0.97 23.54
N LYS A 3 8.60 -0.09 23.28
CA LYS A 3 9.05 -1.46 23.60
C LYS A 3 8.72 -2.53 22.56
N ILE A 4 7.79 -2.30 21.64
CA ILE A 4 7.39 -3.32 20.65
C ILE A 4 8.03 -3.03 19.28
N GLY A 5 7.96 -1.79 18.78
CA GLY A 5 8.53 -1.42 17.48
C GLY A 5 10.05 -1.63 17.39
N ASP A 6 10.78 -1.29 18.46
CA ASP A 6 12.24 -1.47 18.52
C ASP A 6 12.63 -2.95 18.62
N LYS A 7 11.77 -3.78 19.20
CA LYS A 7 11.99 -5.24 19.30
C LYS A 7 11.81 -5.90 17.93
N ILE A 8 10.82 -5.47 17.16
CA ILE A 8 10.57 -5.95 15.78
C ILE A 8 11.71 -5.51 14.85
N LYS A 9 12.18 -4.25 14.95
CA LYS A 9 13.31 -3.76 14.15
C LYS A 9 14.62 -4.51 14.41
N ASN A 10 14.82 -5.06 15.60
CA ASN A 10 16.02 -5.79 15.98
C ASN A 10 16.04 -7.26 15.56
N ILE A 11 14.95 -7.79 14.99
CA ILE A 11 14.94 -9.13 14.41
C ILE A 11 15.94 -9.14 13.24
N PRO A 12 16.93 -10.06 13.20
CA PRO A 12 18.03 -10.02 12.24
C PRO A 12 17.56 -10.07 10.78
N ILE A 13 16.48 -10.79 10.50
CA ILE A 13 15.85 -10.87 9.18
C ILE A 13 15.22 -9.53 8.78
N ILE A 14 14.45 -8.89 9.68
CA ILE A 14 13.80 -7.59 9.42
C ILE A 14 14.84 -6.48 9.29
N LYS A 15 15.90 -6.53 10.11
CA LYS A 15 17.02 -5.60 10.02
C LYS A 15 17.75 -5.73 8.67
N LYS A 16 17.99 -6.96 8.21
CA LYS A 16 18.61 -7.23 6.89
C LYS A 16 17.70 -6.86 5.72
N LEU A 17 16.38 -6.95 5.86
CA LEU A 17 15.43 -6.53 4.83
C LEU A 17 15.31 -5.00 4.78
N ASN A 18 15.28 -4.32 5.93
CA ASN A 18 15.17 -2.87 5.99
C ASN A 18 16.46 -2.12 5.56
N THR A 19 17.55 -2.82 5.22
CA THR A 19 18.70 -2.17 4.56
C THR A 19 18.39 -1.79 3.11
N TYR A 20 17.42 -2.45 2.46
CA TYR A 20 17.05 -2.14 1.09
C TYR A 20 16.15 -0.91 1.02
N GLN A 21 16.51 0.02 0.14
CA GLN A 21 15.78 1.29 -0.04
C GLN A 21 14.31 1.12 -0.44
N TRP A 22 13.95 0.03 -1.13
CA TRP A 22 12.59 -0.26 -1.59
C TRP A 22 11.71 -0.98 -0.56
N MET A 23 12.26 -1.42 0.56
CA MET A 23 11.54 -2.18 1.58
C MET A 23 10.30 -1.45 2.16
N PRO A 24 10.30 -0.10 2.35
CA PRO A 24 9.10 0.61 2.80
C PRO A 24 7.89 0.44 1.87
N LEU A 25 8.09 0.36 0.56
CA LEU A 25 6.98 0.15 -0.39
C LEU A 25 6.34 -1.22 -0.21
N ILE A 26 7.17 -2.23 0.04
CA ILE A 26 6.69 -3.59 0.26
C ILE A 26 5.87 -3.64 1.54
N TRP A 27 6.33 -3.00 2.62
CA TRP A 27 5.56 -2.93 3.86
C TRP A 27 4.19 -2.30 3.67
N TRP A 28 4.12 -1.19 2.92
CA TRP A 28 2.83 -0.55 2.61
C TRP A 28 1.93 -1.42 1.73
N SER A 29 2.50 -2.13 0.77
CA SER A 29 1.74 -3.00 -0.13
C SER A 29 1.21 -4.24 0.60
N ILE A 30 2.02 -4.83 1.49
CA ILE A 30 1.59 -5.90 2.39
C ILE A 30 0.46 -5.40 3.31
N LEU A 31 0.58 -4.19 3.85
CA LEU A 31 -0.45 -3.61 4.70
C LEU A 31 -1.79 -3.50 3.95
N VAL A 32 -1.77 -2.96 2.73
CA VAL A 32 -2.94 -2.84 1.84
C VAL A 32 -3.53 -4.21 1.49
N ALA A 33 -2.70 -5.24 1.31
CA ALA A 33 -3.15 -6.60 1.05
C ALA A 33 -3.85 -7.24 2.26
N ILE A 34 -3.35 -7.00 3.48
CA ILE A 34 -3.84 -7.65 4.71
C ILE A 34 -5.06 -6.92 5.32
N LEU A 35 -5.11 -5.59 5.20
CA LEU A 35 -6.19 -4.73 5.69
C LEU A 35 -7.63 -5.24 5.37
N PRO A 36 -7.94 -5.64 4.12
CA PRO A 36 -9.23 -6.25 3.77
C PRO A 36 -9.56 -7.51 4.59
N TYR A 37 -8.56 -8.35 4.84
CA TYR A 37 -8.73 -9.60 5.59
C TYR A 37 -8.96 -9.36 7.06
N ILE A 38 -8.22 -8.42 7.67
CA ILE A 38 -8.45 -8.00 9.06
C ILE A 38 -9.86 -7.45 9.21
N SER A 39 -10.29 -6.61 8.27
CA SER A 39 -11.63 -6.02 8.29
C SER A 39 -12.73 -7.09 8.10
N SER A 40 -12.48 -8.08 7.24
CA SER A 40 -13.35 -9.25 7.10
C SER A 40 -13.42 -10.07 8.40
N LEU A 41 -12.32 -10.20 9.14
CA LEU A 41 -12.26 -10.92 10.42
C LEU A 41 -13.02 -10.18 11.53
N LEU A 42 -13.02 -8.84 11.49
CA LEU A 42 -13.77 -7.99 12.42
C LEU A 42 -15.27 -7.86 12.06
N HIS A 43 -15.77 -8.66 11.11
CA HIS A 43 -17.16 -8.62 10.63
C HIS A 43 -17.63 -7.24 10.14
N VAL A 44 -16.72 -6.40 9.65
CA VAL A 44 -17.09 -5.11 9.07
C VAL A 44 -17.89 -5.35 7.79
N SER A 45 -19.02 -4.64 7.64
CA SER A 45 -19.90 -4.78 6.47
C SER A 45 -19.15 -4.55 5.15
N ILE A 46 -19.59 -5.21 4.08
CA ILE A 46 -19.00 -5.09 2.74
C ILE A 46 -18.91 -3.62 2.28
N VAL A 47 -19.99 -2.86 2.46
CA VAL A 47 -20.08 -1.44 2.05
C VAL A 47 -19.00 -0.59 2.73
N TRP A 48 -18.79 -0.78 4.03
CA TRP A 48 -17.74 -0.05 4.77
C TRP A 48 -16.33 -0.44 4.33
N ARG A 49 -16.09 -1.71 3.96
CA ARG A 49 -14.78 -2.16 3.45
C ARG A 49 -14.47 -1.55 2.09
N GLU A 50 -15.42 -1.56 1.17
CA GLU A 50 -15.20 -1.01 -0.17
C GLU A 50 -15.13 0.53 -0.14
N GLY A 51 -16.04 1.17 0.60
CA GLY A 51 -16.11 2.62 0.70
C GLY A 51 -14.96 3.23 1.50
N ILE A 52 -14.83 2.93 2.78
CA ILE A 52 -13.78 3.55 3.60
C ILE A 52 -12.43 2.92 3.29
N LEU A 53 -12.35 1.60 3.34
CA LEU A 53 -11.06 0.94 3.44
C LEU A 53 -10.38 0.86 2.06
N PHE A 54 -11.12 0.51 1.00
CA PHE A 54 -10.56 0.51 -0.35
C PHE A 54 -10.53 1.92 -0.93
N MET A 55 -11.63 2.67 -0.88
CA MET A 55 -11.63 3.96 -1.58
C MET A 55 -10.88 5.07 -0.86
N ILE A 56 -10.91 5.14 0.47
CA ILE A 56 -10.26 6.25 1.22
C ILE A 56 -8.88 5.82 1.72
N ILE A 57 -8.81 4.78 2.56
CA ILE A 57 -7.57 4.40 3.24
C ILE A 57 -6.51 3.93 2.24
N ASN A 58 -6.84 2.99 1.36
CA ASN A 58 -5.87 2.48 0.40
C ASN A 58 -5.47 3.55 -0.63
N SER A 59 -6.35 4.48 -0.99
CA SER A 59 -6.01 5.64 -1.82
C SER A 59 -4.99 6.57 -1.15
N LEU A 60 -5.16 6.88 0.14
CA LEU A 60 -4.18 7.65 0.89
C LEU A 60 -2.82 6.95 0.96
N ILE A 61 -2.82 5.62 1.13
CA ILE A 61 -1.61 4.81 1.11
C ILE A 61 -0.96 4.84 -0.28
N ALA A 62 -1.73 4.66 -1.35
CA ALA A 62 -1.24 4.73 -2.73
C ALA A 62 -0.56 6.08 -3.00
N TYR A 63 -1.18 7.20 -2.60
CA TYR A 63 -0.58 8.52 -2.74
C TYR A 63 0.76 8.62 -1.98
N HIS A 64 0.79 8.11 -0.75
CA HIS A 64 2.00 8.09 0.06
C HIS A 64 3.12 7.24 -0.56
N VAL A 65 2.78 6.07 -1.13
CA VAL A 65 3.70 5.19 -1.84
C VAL A 65 4.28 5.88 -3.08
N GLY A 66 3.45 6.57 -3.87
CA GLY A 66 3.89 7.40 -4.99
C GLY A 66 4.93 8.45 -4.58
N ASN A 67 4.69 9.15 -3.47
CA ASN A 67 5.63 10.13 -2.93
C ASN A 67 6.91 9.48 -2.39
N LEU A 68 6.81 8.28 -1.79
CA LEU A 68 7.97 7.51 -1.34
C LEU A 68 8.85 7.08 -2.52
N ILE A 69 8.27 6.66 -3.65
CA ILE A 69 9.03 6.32 -4.87
C ILE A 69 9.90 7.50 -5.29
N LEU A 70 9.35 8.72 -5.30
CA LEU A 70 10.09 9.93 -5.64
C LEU A 70 11.18 10.23 -4.60
N LYS A 71 10.87 10.17 -3.31
CA LYS A 71 11.83 10.45 -2.22
C LYS A 71 13.00 9.46 -2.21
N LEU A 72 12.73 8.19 -2.50
CA LEU A 72 13.71 7.10 -2.53
C LEU A 72 14.41 6.97 -3.89
N LYS A 73 14.07 7.84 -4.87
CA LYS A 73 14.61 7.83 -6.24
C LYS A 73 14.51 6.46 -6.93
N LEU A 74 13.41 5.74 -6.69
CA LEU A 74 13.18 4.43 -7.28
C LEU A 74 12.71 4.54 -8.74
N LYS A 75 12.88 3.44 -9.50
CA LYS A 75 12.39 3.37 -10.88
C LYS A 75 10.86 3.43 -10.94
N LYS A 76 10.30 4.04 -11.99
CA LYS A 76 8.85 4.19 -12.17
C LYS A 76 8.08 2.86 -12.19
N TRP A 77 8.72 1.75 -12.57
CA TRP A 77 8.13 0.40 -12.52
C TRP A 77 7.62 -0.01 -11.13
N TRP A 78 8.14 0.59 -10.05
CA TRP A 78 7.66 0.34 -8.68
C TRP A 78 6.22 0.83 -8.44
N LEU A 79 5.66 1.69 -9.30
CA LEU A 79 4.24 2.09 -9.26
C LEU A 79 3.27 0.93 -9.52
N LEU A 80 3.74 -0.14 -10.16
CA LEU A 80 2.90 -1.29 -10.44
C LEU A 80 2.79 -2.24 -9.24
N LEU A 81 3.69 -2.11 -8.26
CA LEU A 81 3.82 -3.11 -7.20
C LEU A 81 2.58 -3.15 -6.30
N LEU A 82 2.14 -2.00 -5.77
CA LEU A 82 0.96 -1.91 -4.92
C LEU A 82 -0.33 -2.34 -5.63
N PRO A 83 -0.67 -1.83 -6.84
CA PRO A 83 -1.91 -2.21 -7.51
C PRO A 83 -1.92 -3.69 -7.92
N ILE A 84 -0.79 -4.25 -8.35
CA ILE A 84 -0.68 -5.69 -8.65
C ILE A 84 -0.87 -6.53 -7.38
N ILE A 85 -0.17 -6.19 -6.29
CA ILE A 85 -0.29 -6.92 -5.03
C ILE A 85 -1.72 -6.86 -4.50
N PHE A 86 -2.39 -5.71 -4.57
CA PHE A 86 -3.79 -5.57 -4.18
C PHE A 86 -4.71 -6.47 -5.03
N CYS A 87 -4.56 -6.44 -6.36
CA CYS A 87 -5.36 -7.29 -7.23
C CYS A 87 -5.16 -8.78 -6.93
N LEU A 88 -3.91 -9.22 -6.76
CA LEU A 88 -3.57 -10.61 -6.38
C LEU A 88 -4.14 -10.98 -5.01
N ALA A 89 -4.06 -10.08 -4.04
CA ALA A 89 -4.54 -10.33 -2.70
C ALA A 89 -6.06 -10.44 -2.64
N ILE A 90 -6.82 -9.85 -3.56
CA ILE A 90 -8.28 -9.72 -3.43
C ILE A 90 -9.03 -10.58 -4.46
N LEU A 91 -8.34 -11.02 -5.51
CA LEU A 91 -8.75 -12.05 -6.47
C LEU A 91 -9.53 -13.23 -5.86
N PRO A 92 -9.16 -13.80 -4.70
CA PRO A 92 -9.86 -14.97 -4.14
C PRO A 92 -11.24 -14.67 -3.54
N LYS A 93 -11.51 -13.41 -3.12
CA LYS A 93 -12.63 -13.10 -2.21
C LYS A 93 -13.62 -12.06 -2.75
N PHE A 94 -13.19 -11.15 -3.60
CA PHE A 94 -14.05 -10.07 -4.11
C PHE A 94 -13.99 -10.07 -5.65
N ALA A 95 -15.12 -9.91 -6.34
CA ALA A 95 -15.21 -10.05 -7.79
C ALA A 95 -15.32 -8.69 -8.51
N LEU A 96 -14.89 -8.67 -9.79
CA LEU A 96 -14.92 -7.61 -10.83
C LEU A 96 -14.39 -6.21 -10.48
N TYR A 97 -14.77 -5.61 -9.35
CA TYR A 97 -14.43 -4.22 -9.01
C TYR A 97 -12.97 -4.03 -8.57
N ASN A 98 -12.25 -5.12 -8.22
CA ASN A 98 -10.86 -5.05 -7.75
C ASN A 98 -9.92 -4.42 -8.77
N LEU A 99 -10.15 -4.70 -10.06
CA LEU A 99 -9.31 -4.17 -11.14
C LEU A 99 -9.51 -2.66 -11.27
N MET A 100 -10.75 -2.18 -11.09
CA MET A 100 -11.05 -0.76 -11.01
C MET A 100 -10.30 -0.09 -9.86
N PHE A 101 -10.30 -0.68 -8.66
CA PHE A 101 -9.52 -0.16 -7.52
C PHE A 101 -8.01 -0.21 -7.78
N GLY A 102 -7.49 -1.26 -8.41
CA GLY A 102 -6.09 -1.32 -8.85
C GLY A 102 -5.72 -0.16 -9.77
N LEU A 103 -6.58 0.18 -10.74
CA LEU A 103 -6.39 1.34 -11.62
C LEU A 103 -6.47 2.67 -10.85
N ILE A 104 -7.44 2.80 -9.94
CA ILE A 104 -7.57 4.00 -9.08
C ILE A 104 -6.27 4.20 -8.29
N TYR A 105 -5.74 3.15 -7.65
CA TYR A 105 -4.50 3.27 -6.90
C TYR A 105 -3.34 3.66 -7.80
N LEU A 106 -3.20 3.05 -8.97
CA LEU A 106 -2.15 3.40 -9.92
C LEU A 106 -2.18 4.88 -10.32
N ILE A 107 -3.38 5.42 -10.59
CA ILE A 107 -3.57 6.85 -10.88
C ILE A 107 -3.16 7.71 -9.68
N ILE A 108 -3.58 7.33 -8.47
CA ILE A 108 -3.27 8.07 -7.24
C ILE A 108 -1.78 8.00 -6.89
N GLU A 109 -1.12 6.86 -7.10
CA GLU A 109 0.34 6.75 -6.96
C GLU A 109 1.05 7.66 -7.95
N ALA A 110 0.57 7.73 -9.20
CA ALA A 110 1.12 8.65 -10.20
C ALA A 110 0.99 10.11 -9.77
N PHE A 111 -0.15 10.51 -9.18
CA PHE A 111 -0.28 11.84 -8.57
C PHE A 111 0.70 12.06 -7.42
N GLY A 112 0.88 11.05 -6.55
CA GLY A 112 1.88 11.10 -5.48
C GLY A 112 3.31 11.26 -5.98
N LEU A 113 3.64 10.62 -7.11
CA LEU A 113 4.92 10.78 -7.80
C LEU A 113 5.08 12.19 -8.38
N MET A 114 4.00 12.80 -8.87
CA MET A 114 4.01 14.14 -9.50
C MET A 114 3.97 15.30 -8.50
N ASN A 115 3.84 15.03 -7.19
CA ASN A 115 3.65 16.03 -6.14
C ASN A 115 4.66 17.20 -6.15
N LYS A 116 5.91 17.00 -6.61
CA LYS A 116 6.89 18.09 -6.72
C LYS A 116 6.72 19.01 -7.94
N ASN A 117 5.99 18.57 -8.97
CA ASN A 117 5.77 19.35 -10.19
C ASN A 117 4.46 20.14 -10.17
N ILE A 118 3.57 19.91 -9.19
CA ILE A 118 2.26 20.57 -9.13
C ILE A 118 2.35 21.91 -8.36
N TYR A 119 3.30 22.05 -7.43
CA TYR A 119 3.48 23.24 -6.61
C TYR A 119 4.63 24.16 -7.10
N ARG A 120 5.01 24.06 -8.37
CA ARG A 120 6.10 24.84 -8.96
C ARG A 120 5.59 25.56 -10.20
#